data_AF-A0AAV2NXD7-F1
#
_entry.id   AF-A0AAV2NXD7-F1
#
_cell.length_a   1.000
_cell.length_b   1.000
_cell.length_c   1.000
_cell.angle_alpha   90.00
_cell.angle_beta   90.00
_cell.angle_gamma   90.00
#
_symmetry.space_group_name_H-M   'P 1'
#
loop_
_entity.id
_entity.type
_entity.pdbx_description
1 polymer ?
#
loop_
_entity_poly.entity_id
_entity_poly.type
_entity_poly.pdbx_seq_one_letter_code
_entity_poly.pdbx_strand_id
1 'polypeptide(L)'
;MNNLERIQGELDEQDVNDLLTPSETLDNIQENDYTIEIIGYVHTTDEAPSDRGKHRFFKFILSNNDGKLVSIVVWNRNIDRIQHAIETNHIIYLDGVAAKLPKYGNDGNISYVLHVRDNTAVYNLGLMPDNMPDNMPEYTELSNALMTSGRIVLKGYIKTNFAKYYGNDYEIPKDRHEFGCGSITDGTYKLEVHIQKFDHDNYKELNINKGDKIQIKGKMYRKDGSSYLSIDNMKDIKKLKGYMSIAPLLKGVQRL
;
A
#
# COMPACT_ATOMS: atom_id res chain seq x y z
N MET A 1 25.67 -16.00 -21.19
CA MET A 1 24.92 -15.05 -20.36
C MET A 1 23.46 -15.31 -20.64
N ASN A 2 22.71 -15.83 -19.68
CA ASN A 2 21.28 -16.07 -19.85
C ASN A 2 20.53 -14.70 -19.83
N ASN A 3 19.33 -14.61 -20.41
CA ASN A 3 18.60 -13.33 -20.48
C ASN A 3 18.36 -12.69 -19.11
N LEU A 4 18.19 -13.51 -18.06
CA LEU A 4 18.04 -13.10 -16.68
C LEU A 4 19.29 -12.40 -16.13
N GLU A 5 20.49 -12.93 -16.40
CA GLU A 5 21.78 -12.33 -16.02
C GLU A 5 22.02 -10.99 -16.73
N ARG A 6 21.56 -10.87 -17.99
CA ARG A 6 21.65 -9.62 -18.74
C ARG A 6 20.69 -8.56 -18.19
N ILE A 7 19.43 -8.94 -17.94
CA ILE A 7 18.43 -8.06 -17.34
C ILE A 7 18.91 -7.64 -15.94
N GLN A 8 19.41 -8.56 -15.12
CA GLN A 8 19.98 -8.24 -13.80
C GLN A 8 21.20 -7.31 -13.89
N GLY A 9 22.07 -7.48 -14.90
CA GLY A 9 23.18 -6.57 -15.13
C GLY A 9 22.74 -5.15 -15.52
N GLU A 10 21.70 -5.02 -16.34
CA GLU A 10 21.09 -3.71 -16.68
C GLU A 10 20.41 -3.07 -15.45
N LEU A 11 19.88 -3.89 -14.53
CA LEU A 11 19.23 -3.47 -13.29
C LEU A 11 20.18 -2.97 -12.21
N ASP A 12 21.39 -3.54 -12.12
CA ASP A 12 22.38 -3.18 -11.11
C ASP A 12 23.02 -1.78 -11.36
N GLU A 13 22.81 -1.19 -12.54
CA GLU A 13 23.39 0.10 -12.97
C GLU A 13 22.39 1.28 -12.98
N GLN A 14 21.09 1.04 -12.77
CA GLN A 14 20.02 2.06 -12.87
C GLN A 14 19.39 2.41 -11.52
N ASP A 15 18.84 3.62 -11.41
CA ASP A 15 17.96 3.97 -10.29
C ASP A 15 16.69 3.11 -10.39
N VAL A 16 16.30 2.48 -9.28
CA VAL A 16 15.10 1.63 -9.23
C VAL A 16 13.84 2.38 -9.63
N ASN A 17 13.75 3.69 -9.42
CA ASN A 17 12.60 4.48 -9.88
C ASN A 17 12.54 4.60 -11.41
N ASP A 18 13.68 4.61 -12.09
CA ASP A 18 13.73 4.65 -13.56
C ASP A 18 13.31 3.31 -14.19
N LEU A 19 13.28 2.25 -13.38
CA LEU A 19 12.90 0.91 -13.79
C LEU A 19 11.39 0.66 -13.74
N LEU A 20 10.69 1.24 -12.77
CA LEU A 20 9.26 0.98 -12.58
C LEU A 20 8.45 1.53 -13.76
N THR A 21 7.40 0.81 -14.15
CA THR A 21 6.59 1.22 -15.31
C THR A 21 5.93 2.58 -15.07
N PRO A 22 6.21 3.61 -15.89
CA PRO A 22 5.66 4.94 -15.69
C PRO A 22 4.13 4.99 -15.71
N SER A 23 3.54 5.93 -14.97
CA SER A 23 2.10 6.12 -14.93
C SER A 23 1.48 6.34 -16.31
N GLU A 24 2.15 7.10 -17.17
CA GLU A 24 1.71 7.32 -18.56
C GLU A 24 1.67 6.01 -19.36
N THR A 25 2.66 5.13 -19.18
CA THR A 25 2.67 3.81 -19.84
C THR A 25 1.49 2.96 -19.35
N LEU A 26 1.24 2.93 -18.04
CA LEU A 26 0.12 2.19 -17.46
C LEU A 26 -1.24 2.71 -17.93
N ASP A 27 -1.39 4.04 -18.07
CA ASP A 27 -2.64 4.67 -18.51
C ASP A 27 -2.95 4.43 -19.99
N ASN A 28 -1.93 4.16 -20.81
CA ASN A 28 -2.07 3.90 -22.24
C ASN A 28 -2.31 2.44 -22.61
N ILE A 29 -2.15 1.51 -21.66
CA ILE A 29 -2.43 0.09 -21.88
C ILE A 29 -3.90 -0.11 -22.28
N GLN A 30 -4.09 -0.77 -23.43
CA GLN A 30 -5.41 -1.03 -23.99
C GLN A 30 -5.99 -2.35 -23.52
N GLU A 31 -7.31 -2.41 -23.42
CA GLU A 31 -8.00 -3.67 -23.16
C GLU A 31 -7.69 -4.70 -24.26
N ASN A 32 -7.49 -5.95 -23.86
CA ASN A 32 -7.18 -7.07 -24.76
C ASN A 32 -5.83 -6.95 -25.46
N ASP A 33 -4.91 -6.12 -24.97
CA ASP A 33 -3.49 -6.34 -25.19
C ASP A 33 -3.04 -7.60 -24.42
N TYR A 34 -2.33 -8.49 -25.10
CA TYR A 34 -1.90 -9.79 -24.58
C TYR A 34 -0.38 -9.92 -24.44
N THR A 35 0.34 -8.82 -24.68
CA THR A 35 1.80 -8.76 -24.80
C THR A 35 2.38 -7.70 -23.87
N ILE A 36 1.68 -7.41 -22.78
CA ILE A 36 2.05 -6.33 -21.88
C ILE A 36 3.30 -6.74 -21.11
N GLU A 37 4.20 -5.78 -21.02
CA GLU A 37 5.45 -5.84 -20.30
C GLU A 37 5.42 -4.75 -19.22
N ILE A 38 5.56 -5.13 -17.95
CA ILE A 38 5.61 -4.17 -16.84
C ILE A 38 6.60 -4.59 -15.76
N ILE A 39 7.13 -3.59 -15.07
CA ILE A 39 7.94 -3.73 -13.86
C ILE A 39 7.23 -2.94 -12.76
N GLY A 40 7.00 -3.58 -11.62
CA GLY A 40 6.37 -2.97 -10.48
C GLY A 40 6.85 -3.61 -9.19
N TYR A 41 6.73 -2.89 -8.08
CA TYR A 41 6.99 -3.47 -6.77
C TYR A 41 5.71 -4.08 -6.20
N VAL A 42 5.83 -5.22 -5.52
CA VAL A 42 4.69 -5.91 -4.89
C VAL A 42 4.23 -5.12 -3.67
N HIS A 43 3.13 -4.39 -3.86
CA HIS A 43 2.52 -3.57 -2.83
C HIS A 43 1.78 -4.44 -1.80
N THR A 44 0.93 -5.35 -2.28
CA THR A 44 0.22 -6.34 -1.45
C THR A 44 0.02 -7.63 -2.23
N THR A 45 -0.21 -8.73 -1.51
CA THR A 45 -0.53 -10.04 -2.07
C THR A 45 -1.57 -10.72 -1.21
N ASP A 46 -2.38 -11.58 -1.80
CA ASP A 46 -3.19 -12.53 -1.03
C ASP A 46 -2.27 -13.43 -0.19
N GLU A 47 -2.67 -13.77 1.03
CA GLU A 47 -1.92 -14.69 1.89
C GLU A 47 -1.89 -16.11 1.33
N ALA A 48 -2.96 -16.51 0.64
CA ALA A 48 -3.10 -17.81 0.01
C ALA A 48 -4.03 -17.75 -1.21
N PRO A 49 -3.90 -18.70 -2.16
CA PRO A 49 -4.86 -18.85 -3.25
C PRO A 49 -6.28 -19.07 -2.72
N SER A 50 -7.24 -18.43 -3.38
CA SER A 50 -8.67 -18.55 -3.08
C SER A 50 -9.38 -19.43 -4.10
N ASP A 51 -10.41 -20.14 -3.65
CA ASP A 51 -11.24 -20.99 -4.50
C ASP A 51 -12.48 -20.25 -5.02
N ARG A 52 -12.82 -20.51 -6.27
CA ARG A 52 -14.05 -20.03 -6.92
C ARG A 52 -14.64 -21.10 -7.81
N GLY A 53 -15.56 -21.87 -7.24
CA GLY A 53 -16.17 -23.02 -7.90
C GLY A 53 -15.11 -24.08 -8.20
N LYS A 54 -14.88 -24.37 -9.48
CA LYS A 54 -13.86 -25.34 -9.93
C LYS A 54 -12.48 -24.72 -10.19
N HIS A 55 -12.35 -23.41 -10.01
CA HIS A 55 -11.13 -22.68 -10.32
C HIS A 55 -10.52 -22.09 -9.07
N ARG A 56 -9.19 -22.05 -9.01
CA ARG A 56 -8.47 -21.29 -7.99
C ARG A 56 -7.92 -20.01 -8.60
N PHE A 57 -7.77 -18.98 -7.79
CA PHE A 57 -7.09 -17.76 -8.17
C PHE A 57 -6.19 -17.23 -7.06
N PHE A 58 -5.18 -16.46 -7.44
CA PHE A 58 -4.27 -15.75 -6.55
C PHE A 58 -4.11 -14.34 -7.09
N LYS A 59 -4.19 -13.33 -6.22
CA LYS A 59 -4.01 -11.94 -6.59
C LYS A 59 -2.84 -11.31 -5.86
N PHE A 60 -2.22 -10.36 -6.53
CA PHE A 60 -1.30 -9.41 -5.93
C PHE A 60 -1.40 -8.07 -6.66
N ILE A 61 -0.94 -7.02 -6.01
CA ILE A 61 -0.97 -5.65 -6.52
C ILE A 61 0.46 -5.22 -6.78
N LEU A 62 0.74 -4.84 -8.02
CA LEU A 62 1.96 -4.13 -8.37
C LEU A 62 1.74 -2.63 -8.31
N SER A 63 2.70 -1.92 -7.77
CA SER A 63 2.73 -0.48 -7.80
C SER A 63 3.94 0.02 -8.58
N ASN A 64 3.75 1.13 -9.29
CA ASN A 64 4.84 1.84 -9.94
C ASN A 64 5.50 2.90 -9.06
N ASN A 65 5.13 2.99 -7.78
CA ASN A 65 5.64 3.99 -6.84
C ASN A 65 5.32 5.46 -7.21
N ASP A 66 4.41 5.66 -8.16
CA ASP A 66 3.89 6.95 -8.62
C ASP A 66 2.35 6.96 -8.57
N GLY A 67 1.82 6.39 -7.48
CA GLY A 67 0.39 6.37 -7.19
C GLY A 67 -0.44 5.37 -8.02
N LYS A 68 0.10 4.67 -9.02
CA LYS A 68 -0.64 3.63 -9.75
C LYS A 68 -0.52 2.27 -9.06
N LEU A 69 -1.66 1.58 -8.99
CA LEU A 69 -1.82 0.24 -8.44
C LEU A 69 -2.51 -0.63 -9.49
N VAL A 70 -1.79 -1.64 -9.97
CA VAL A 70 -2.24 -2.60 -10.98
C VAL A 70 -2.53 -3.93 -10.30
N SER A 71 -3.78 -4.40 -10.39
CA SER A 71 -4.12 -5.75 -9.94
C SER A 71 -3.61 -6.80 -10.93
N ILE A 72 -2.87 -7.77 -10.41
CA ILE A 72 -2.44 -8.95 -11.15
C ILE A 72 -3.28 -10.15 -10.68
N VAL A 73 -3.85 -10.90 -11.62
CA VAL A 73 -4.69 -12.06 -11.35
C VAL A 73 -4.07 -13.30 -11.99
N VAL A 74 -3.91 -14.34 -11.17
CA VAL A 74 -3.29 -15.61 -11.56
C VAL A 74 -4.31 -16.72 -11.36
N TRP A 75 -4.51 -17.56 -12.37
CA TRP A 75 -5.54 -18.61 -12.33
C TRP A 75 -4.93 -20.02 -12.40
N ASN A 76 -5.52 -20.93 -11.63
CA ASN A 76 -5.30 -22.38 -11.71
C ASN A 76 -3.80 -22.75 -11.73
N ARG A 77 -3.36 -23.48 -12.75
CA ARG A 77 -1.98 -23.98 -12.88
C ARG A 77 -0.90 -22.90 -12.86
N ASN A 78 -1.23 -21.67 -13.23
CA ASN A 78 -0.26 -20.59 -13.20
C ASN A 78 0.07 -20.14 -11.78
N ILE A 79 -0.79 -20.43 -10.81
CA ILE A 79 -0.56 -20.11 -9.39
C ILE A 79 0.68 -20.86 -8.89
N ASP A 80 0.68 -22.18 -9.01
CA ASP A 80 1.78 -23.02 -8.53
C ASP A 80 3.10 -22.69 -9.27
N ARG A 81 2.99 -22.19 -10.52
CA ARG A 81 4.12 -21.77 -11.34
C ARG A 81 4.81 -20.49 -10.85
N ILE A 82 4.08 -19.53 -10.29
CA ILE A 82 4.64 -18.19 -10.03
C ILE A 82 4.53 -17.72 -8.59
N GLN A 83 3.62 -18.28 -7.78
CA GLN A 83 3.34 -17.76 -6.43
C GLN A 83 4.59 -17.69 -5.56
N HIS A 84 5.49 -18.68 -5.68
CA HIS A 84 6.74 -18.73 -4.92
C HIS A 84 7.72 -17.59 -5.25
N ALA A 85 7.54 -16.89 -6.37
CA ALA A 85 8.38 -15.76 -6.76
C ALA A 85 7.77 -14.41 -6.35
N ILE A 86 6.52 -14.39 -5.88
CA ILE A 86 5.79 -13.17 -5.52
C ILE A 86 5.88 -12.95 -4.02
N GLU A 87 6.70 -11.98 -3.63
CA GLU A 87 6.89 -11.59 -2.24
C GLU A 87 6.69 -10.08 -2.09
N THR A 88 6.11 -9.63 -0.97
CA THR A 88 5.93 -8.20 -0.72
C THR A 88 7.28 -7.49 -0.64
N ASN A 89 7.28 -6.20 -1.01
CA ASN A 89 8.50 -5.36 -1.10
C ASN A 89 9.55 -5.83 -2.12
N HIS A 90 9.23 -6.82 -2.98
CA HIS A 90 10.09 -7.18 -4.10
C HIS A 90 9.65 -6.48 -5.38
N ILE A 91 10.61 -6.27 -6.27
CA ILE A 91 10.39 -5.78 -7.62
C ILE A 91 10.14 -7.00 -8.51
N ILE A 92 9.01 -6.99 -9.21
CA ILE A 92 8.64 -8.06 -10.14
C ILE A 92 8.57 -7.48 -11.54
N TYR A 93 9.25 -8.15 -12.45
CA TYR A 93 9.14 -7.94 -13.87
C TYR A 93 8.24 -9.02 -14.47
N LEU A 94 7.20 -8.58 -15.16
CA LEU A 94 6.23 -9.40 -15.87
C LEU A 94 6.33 -9.12 -17.36
N ASP A 95 6.56 -10.17 -18.14
CA ASP A 95 6.61 -10.11 -19.60
C ASP A 95 5.53 -11.05 -20.18
N GLY A 96 4.68 -10.51 -21.04
CA GLY A 96 3.61 -11.25 -21.70
C GLY A 96 2.37 -11.47 -20.83
N VAL A 97 1.98 -10.49 -20.01
CA VAL A 97 0.68 -10.48 -19.32
C VAL A 97 -0.42 -9.90 -20.22
N ALA A 98 -1.68 -10.21 -19.90
CA ALA A 98 -2.81 -9.76 -20.70
C ALA A 98 -3.73 -8.80 -19.94
N ALA A 99 -4.01 -7.63 -20.51
CA ALA A 99 -4.99 -6.70 -19.99
C ALA A 99 -6.41 -7.18 -20.26
N LYS A 100 -7.22 -7.16 -19.20
CA LYS A 100 -8.63 -7.52 -19.23
C LYS A 100 -9.44 -6.56 -18.40
N LEU A 101 -10.68 -6.34 -18.79
CA LEU A 101 -11.64 -5.68 -17.92
C LEU A 101 -11.84 -6.52 -16.64
N PRO A 102 -11.90 -5.87 -15.46
CA PRO A 102 -12.14 -6.55 -14.20
C PRO A 102 -13.52 -7.21 -14.21
N LYS A 103 -13.56 -8.54 -14.33
CA LYS A 103 -14.82 -9.29 -14.17
C LYS A 103 -15.22 -9.46 -12.70
N TYR A 104 -14.26 -9.39 -11.79
CA TYR A 104 -14.41 -9.85 -10.39
C TYR A 104 -13.79 -8.88 -9.37
N GLY A 105 -14.04 -7.60 -9.58
CA GLY A 105 -13.42 -6.52 -8.80
C GLY A 105 -12.01 -6.19 -9.29
N ASN A 106 -11.60 -4.96 -9.00
CA ASN A 106 -10.24 -4.47 -9.21
C ASN A 106 -9.77 -3.91 -7.87
N ASP A 107 -8.71 -4.49 -7.32
CA ASP A 107 -8.16 -4.08 -6.03
C ASP A 107 -7.12 -2.95 -6.19
N GLY A 108 -6.81 -2.59 -7.45
CA GLY A 108 -5.99 -1.47 -7.87
C GLY A 108 -6.82 -0.25 -8.30
N ASN A 109 -6.16 0.77 -8.85
CA ASN A 109 -6.78 2.04 -9.24
C ASN A 109 -6.76 2.35 -10.75
N ILE A 110 -6.44 1.36 -11.57
CA ILE A 110 -6.50 1.46 -13.04
C ILE A 110 -7.76 0.75 -13.57
N SER A 111 -8.20 1.06 -14.78
CA SER A 111 -9.45 0.54 -15.37
C SER A 111 -9.42 -0.96 -15.75
N TYR A 112 -8.23 -1.58 -15.76
CA TYR A 112 -8.03 -2.98 -16.14
C TYR A 112 -7.31 -3.78 -15.04
N VAL A 113 -7.30 -5.10 -15.24
CA VAL A 113 -6.47 -6.06 -14.49
C VAL A 113 -5.53 -6.78 -15.45
N LEU A 114 -4.38 -7.23 -14.97
CA LEU A 114 -3.45 -8.03 -15.77
C LEU A 114 -3.56 -9.50 -15.40
N HIS A 115 -3.75 -10.34 -16.40
CA HIS A 115 -3.84 -11.78 -16.23
C HIS A 115 -2.51 -12.42 -16.58
N VAL A 116 -1.99 -13.22 -15.64
CA VAL A 116 -0.87 -14.11 -15.91
C VAL A 116 -1.35 -15.27 -16.78
N ARG A 117 -0.62 -15.50 -17.87
CA ARG A 117 -0.86 -16.55 -18.86
C ARG A 117 0.22 -17.62 -18.75
N ASP A 118 0.07 -18.67 -19.54
CA ASP A 118 1.03 -19.78 -19.55
C ASP A 118 2.39 -19.38 -20.13
N ASN A 119 2.41 -18.40 -21.03
CA ASN A 119 3.61 -17.85 -21.66
C ASN A 119 4.16 -16.62 -20.94
N THR A 120 3.52 -16.16 -19.86
CA THR A 120 4.04 -15.02 -19.09
C THR A 120 5.36 -15.42 -18.43
N ALA A 121 6.40 -14.64 -18.64
CA ALA A 121 7.63 -14.75 -17.88
C ALA A 121 7.54 -13.87 -16.63
N VAL A 122 8.02 -14.39 -15.50
CA VAL A 122 7.99 -13.72 -14.20
C VAL A 122 9.39 -13.74 -13.65
N TYR A 123 9.91 -12.57 -13.35
CA TYR A 123 11.25 -12.41 -12.81
C TYR A 123 11.15 -11.61 -11.52
N ASN A 124 11.65 -12.20 -10.43
CA ASN A 124 11.85 -11.47 -9.19
C ASN A 124 13.23 -10.81 -9.25
N LEU A 125 13.23 -9.47 -9.28
CA LEU A 125 14.41 -8.64 -9.47
C LEU A 125 15.06 -8.26 -8.13
N GLY A 126 14.54 -8.77 -7.02
CA GLY A 126 15.05 -8.53 -5.68
C GLY A 126 14.23 -7.52 -4.88
N LEU A 127 14.75 -7.20 -3.70
CA LEU A 127 14.11 -6.26 -2.78
C LEU A 127 14.16 -4.84 -3.32
N MET A 128 13.08 -4.10 -3.13
CA MET A 128 13.10 -2.65 -3.21
C MET A 128 14.14 -2.13 -2.20
N PRO A 129 15.14 -1.31 -2.61
CA PRO A 129 16.15 -0.82 -1.69
C PRO A 129 15.50 -0.03 -0.53
N ASP A 130 15.84 -0.37 0.71
CA ASP A 130 15.42 0.36 1.92
C ASP A 130 15.80 1.86 1.89
N ASN A 131 16.78 2.20 1.05
CA ASN A 131 17.35 3.53 0.87
C ASN A 131 16.74 4.33 -0.29
N MET A 132 15.58 3.93 -0.85
CA MET A 132 14.87 4.89 -1.69
C MET A 132 14.61 6.14 -0.86
N PRO A 133 15.13 7.31 -1.28
CA PRO A 133 14.99 8.53 -0.52
C PRO A 133 13.51 8.75 -0.32
N ASP A 134 13.06 8.60 0.92
CA ASP A 134 11.76 8.95 1.47
C ASP A 134 10.92 9.70 0.43
N ASN A 135 10.29 8.96 -0.50
CA ASN A 135 9.71 9.54 -1.72
C ASN A 135 8.87 10.70 -1.23
N MET A 136 9.16 11.89 -1.74
CA MET A 136 8.64 13.15 -1.24
C MET A 136 7.17 12.95 -0.87
N PRO A 137 6.82 12.95 0.43
CA PRO A 137 5.64 12.22 0.87
C PRO A 137 4.40 12.75 0.16
N GLU A 138 3.65 11.84 -0.46
CA GLU A 138 2.53 12.22 -1.31
C GLU A 138 1.43 12.83 -0.46
N TYR A 139 0.96 14.03 -0.81
CA TYR A 139 -0.21 14.61 -0.16
C TYR A 139 -1.46 13.90 -0.67
N THR A 140 -2.17 13.24 0.25
CA THR A 140 -3.36 12.46 -0.10
C THR A 140 -4.56 12.87 0.77
N GLU A 141 -5.77 12.69 0.22
CA GLU A 141 -7.02 12.78 0.98
C GLU A 141 -7.33 11.46 1.69
N LEU A 142 -8.09 11.49 2.79
CA LEU A 142 -8.43 10.26 3.52
C LEU A 142 -9.11 9.23 2.61
N SER A 143 -10.03 9.66 1.74
CA SER A 143 -10.72 8.82 0.75
C SER A 143 -9.78 7.98 -0.13
N ASN A 144 -8.58 8.50 -0.41
CA ASN A 144 -7.61 7.87 -1.29
C ASN A 144 -6.45 7.23 -0.52
N ALA A 145 -6.39 7.36 0.81
CA ALA A 145 -5.26 6.90 1.62
C ALA A 145 -4.93 5.42 1.37
N LEU A 146 -5.95 4.58 1.20
CA LEU A 146 -5.77 3.18 0.89
C LEU A 146 -5.09 2.94 -0.46
N MET A 147 -5.27 3.80 -1.44
CA MET A 147 -4.74 3.63 -2.80
C MET A 147 -3.29 4.06 -2.92
N THR A 148 -2.66 4.47 -1.81
CA THR A 148 -1.31 5.01 -1.80
C THR A 148 -0.27 3.95 -1.58
N SER A 149 0.92 4.26 -2.07
CA SER A 149 2.05 3.38 -2.19
C SER A 149 3.23 4.12 -1.55
N GLY A 150 3.72 3.68 -0.39
CA GLY A 150 4.83 4.35 0.32
C GLY A 150 4.40 5.27 1.48
N ARG A 151 5.23 6.30 1.78
CA ARG A 151 4.93 7.29 2.84
C ARG A 151 4.03 8.40 2.29
N ILE A 152 2.93 8.65 2.99
CA ILE A 152 1.93 9.67 2.64
C ILE A 152 1.82 10.75 3.69
N VAL A 153 1.32 11.91 3.29
CA VAL A 153 0.92 13.00 4.16
C VAL A 153 -0.59 13.21 4.07
N LEU A 154 -1.26 12.98 5.18
CA LEU A 154 -2.71 13.21 5.32
C LEU A 154 -2.97 14.44 6.17
N LYS A 155 -4.06 15.16 5.86
CA LYS A 155 -4.62 16.20 6.73
C LYS A 155 -5.99 15.76 7.21
N GLY A 156 -6.23 15.87 8.51
CA GLY A 156 -7.50 15.48 9.12
C GLY A 156 -7.68 16.12 10.48
N TYR A 157 -8.78 15.82 11.13
CA TYR A 157 -9.11 16.26 12.47
C TYR A 157 -9.03 15.09 13.43
N ILE A 158 -8.53 15.32 14.64
CA ILE A 158 -8.45 14.27 15.66
C ILE A 158 -9.85 13.85 16.07
N LYS A 159 -10.24 12.61 15.76
CA LYS A 159 -11.53 12.02 16.15
C LYS A 159 -11.45 11.34 17.51
N THR A 160 -10.37 10.59 17.72
CA THR A 160 -10.01 9.95 18.99
C THR A 160 -8.58 10.34 19.32
N ASN A 161 -8.35 10.89 20.50
CA ASN A 161 -7.03 11.25 20.99
C ASN A 161 -6.11 10.02 20.98
N PHE A 162 -4.82 10.27 20.82
CA PHE A 162 -3.82 9.21 20.86
C PHE A 162 -3.55 8.83 22.31
N ALA A 163 -3.60 7.54 22.59
CA ALA A 163 -3.30 6.99 23.89
C ALA A 163 -2.45 5.73 23.74
N LYS A 164 -1.66 5.43 24.77
CA LYS A 164 -0.90 4.18 24.83
C LYS A 164 -1.87 3.01 24.82
N TYR A 165 -1.66 2.08 23.90
CA TYR A 165 -2.43 0.87 23.73
C TYR A 165 -1.52 -0.33 23.93
N TYR A 166 -2.04 -1.32 24.65
CA TYR A 166 -1.39 -2.60 24.86
C TYR A 166 -2.11 -3.63 24.02
N GLY A 167 -1.43 -4.17 23.00
CA GLY A 167 -1.99 -5.27 22.21
C GLY A 167 -2.14 -6.50 23.10
N ASN A 168 -3.36 -6.97 23.30
CA ASN A 168 -3.63 -8.22 24.04
C ASN A 168 -3.50 -9.48 23.16
N ASP A 169 -2.90 -9.33 21.97
CA ASP A 169 -2.86 -10.39 20.98
C ASP A 169 -1.59 -11.23 21.15
N TYR A 170 -1.76 -12.51 21.46
CA TYR A 170 -0.67 -13.48 21.71
C TYR A 170 0.21 -13.73 20.47
N GLU A 171 -0.17 -13.19 19.31
CA GLU A 171 0.52 -13.33 18.03
C GLU A 171 1.45 -12.16 17.67
N ILE A 172 1.50 -11.09 18.47
CA ILE A 172 2.44 -9.98 18.26
C ILE A 172 3.75 -10.30 19.01
N PRO A 173 4.94 -10.17 18.40
CA PRO A 173 6.21 -10.31 19.10
C PRO A 173 6.26 -9.44 20.37
N LYS A 174 6.78 -9.97 21.48
CA LYS A 174 6.77 -9.34 22.83
C LYS A 174 7.38 -7.93 22.87
N ASP A 175 8.20 -7.59 21.89
CA ASP A 175 8.88 -6.31 21.67
C ASP A 175 8.02 -5.25 20.97
N ARG A 176 6.79 -5.58 20.54
CA ARG A 176 5.82 -4.66 19.90
C ARG A 176 4.50 -4.50 20.65
N HIS A 177 4.46 -4.88 21.93
CA HIS A 177 3.23 -4.85 22.73
C HIS A 177 2.72 -3.45 23.09
N GLU A 178 3.49 -2.39 22.83
CA GLU A 178 3.13 -1.01 23.19
C GLU A 178 3.22 -0.09 21.98
N PHE A 179 2.10 0.52 21.61
CA PHE A 179 2.04 1.57 20.59
C PHE A 179 0.99 2.62 20.97
N GLY A 180 1.06 3.80 20.36
CA GLY A 180 0.02 4.81 20.50
C GLY A 180 -1.11 4.54 19.51
N CYS A 181 -2.35 4.46 19.97
CA CYS A 181 -3.50 4.29 19.10
C CYS A 181 -4.44 5.51 19.17
N GLY A 182 -4.89 5.98 18.01
CA GLY A 182 -5.83 7.08 17.88
C GLY A 182 -6.50 7.05 16.52
N SER A 183 -7.24 8.10 16.18
CA SER A 183 -7.82 8.20 14.83
C SER A 183 -8.06 9.63 14.36
N ILE A 184 -7.99 9.80 13.05
CA ILE A 184 -8.30 11.04 12.35
C ILE A 184 -9.55 10.87 11.48
N THR A 185 -10.17 12.00 11.12
CA THR A 185 -11.30 12.06 10.21
C THR A 185 -11.29 13.34 9.39
N ASP A 186 -11.89 13.31 8.20
CA ASP A 186 -12.20 14.49 7.39
C ASP A 186 -13.66 14.96 7.57
N GLY A 187 -14.44 14.28 8.41
CA GLY A 187 -15.88 14.49 8.62
C GLY A 187 -16.76 13.42 7.95
N THR A 188 -16.19 12.62 7.06
CA THR A 188 -16.86 11.51 6.34
C THR A 188 -16.16 10.18 6.63
N TYR A 189 -14.87 10.11 6.32
CA TYR A 189 -14.03 8.94 6.51
C TYR A 189 -13.29 9.00 7.84
N LYS A 190 -12.98 7.83 8.40
CA LYS A 190 -12.15 7.66 9.59
C LYS A 190 -10.99 6.74 9.28
N LEU A 191 -9.81 7.13 9.75
CA LEU A 191 -8.61 6.33 9.68
C LEU A 191 -8.02 6.09 11.07
N GLU A 192 -7.75 4.84 11.40
CA GLU A 192 -6.98 4.45 12.59
C GLU A 192 -5.49 4.73 12.37
N VAL A 193 -4.82 5.17 13.42
CA VAL A 193 -3.41 5.56 13.36
C VAL A 193 -2.66 4.91 14.51
N HIS A 194 -1.57 4.22 14.19
CA HIS A 194 -0.65 3.58 15.13
C HIS A 194 0.68 4.35 15.19
N ILE A 195 1.13 4.68 16.39
CA ILE A 195 2.38 5.39 16.66
C ILE A 195 3.34 4.40 17.31
N GLN A 196 4.35 3.95 16.56
CA GLN A 196 5.24 2.88 17.01
C GLN A 196 6.02 3.26 18.29
N LYS A 197 6.61 4.46 18.31
CA LYS A 197 7.33 4.98 19.47
C LYS A 197 6.49 6.04 20.17
N PHE A 198 5.40 5.62 20.80
CA PHE A 198 4.52 6.55 21.53
C PHE A 198 5.12 6.93 22.89
N ASP A 199 5.19 8.23 23.14
CA ASP A 199 5.64 8.79 24.41
C ASP A 199 4.62 9.82 24.90
N HIS A 200 4.22 9.68 26.16
CA HIS A 200 3.11 10.48 26.70
C HIS A 200 3.48 11.94 26.91
N ASP A 201 4.74 12.22 27.24
CA ASP A 201 5.20 13.58 27.50
C ASP A 201 5.40 14.34 26.19
N ASN A 202 6.02 13.72 25.18
CA ASN A 202 6.08 14.26 23.82
C ASN A 202 4.67 14.51 23.23
N TYR A 203 3.70 13.64 23.52
CA TYR A 203 2.32 13.84 23.06
C TYR A 203 1.68 15.09 23.68
N LYS A 204 1.93 15.38 24.96
CA LYS A 204 1.45 16.60 25.61
C LYS A 204 2.07 17.85 25.01
N GLU A 205 3.36 17.79 24.65
CA GLU A 205 4.08 18.90 24.02
C GLU A 205 3.51 19.30 22.66
N LEU A 206 2.93 18.35 21.91
CA LEU A 206 2.24 18.65 20.65
C LEU A 206 1.01 19.57 20.85
N ASN A 207 0.47 19.64 22.08
CA ASN A 207 -0.70 20.44 22.45
C ASN A 207 -1.88 20.23 21.47
N ILE A 208 -2.15 18.97 21.13
CA ILE A 208 -3.24 18.56 20.23
C ILE A 208 -4.36 17.87 21.01
N ASN A 209 -5.60 18.18 20.66
CA ASN A 209 -6.81 17.66 21.30
C ASN A 209 -7.83 17.23 20.26
N LYS A 210 -8.85 16.50 20.70
CA LYS A 210 -9.99 16.12 19.88
C LYS A 210 -10.57 17.32 19.13
N GLY A 211 -10.74 17.16 17.83
CA GLY A 211 -11.21 18.21 16.92
C GLY A 211 -10.11 19.09 16.33
N ASP A 212 -8.89 19.09 16.87
CA ASP A 212 -7.79 19.83 16.27
C ASP A 212 -7.44 19.28 14.89
N LYS A 213 -7.16 20.19 13.96
CA LYS A 213 -6.64 19.84 12.65
C LYS A 213 -5.17 19.48 12.76
N ILE A 214 -4.78 18.36 12.19
CA ILE A 214 -3.40 17.89 12.13
C ILE A 214 -3.02 17.48 10.72
N GLN A 215 -1.73 17.53 10.46
CA GLN A 215 -1.08 16.83 9.36
C GLN A 215 -0.32 15.64 9.96
N ILE A 216 -0.40 14.50 9.30
CA ILE A 216 0.31 13.29 9.72
C ILE A 216 1.05 12.68 8.53
N LYS A 217 2.30 12.27 8.75
CA LYS A 217 3.11 11.55 7.76
C LYS A 217 3.27 10.09 8.19
N GLY A 218 2.96 9.13 7.32
CA GLY A 218 2.98 7.71 7.69
C GLY A 218 2.90 6.77 6.51
N LYS A 219 2.93 5.46 6.78
CA LYS A 219 2.73 4.40 5.78
C LYS A 219 1.44 3.64 6.09
N MET A 220 0.65 3.34 5.07
CA MET A 220 -0.55 2.54 5.22
C MET A 220 -0.21 1.06 5.41
N TYR A 221 -0.90 0.41 6.32
CA TYR A 221 -0.84 -1.03 6.58
C TYR A 221 -2.25 -1.62 6.46
N ARG A 222 -2.32 -2.82 5.88
CA ARG A 222 -3.54 -3.62 5.75
C ARG A 222 -3.27 -5.01 6.30
N LYS A 223 -4.12 -5.47 7.22
CA LYS A 223 -4.08 -6.84 7.75
C LYS A 223 -5.50 -7.29 8.08
N ASP A 224 -5.92 -8.46 7.61
CA ASP A 224 -7.19 -9.11 7.99
C ASP A 224 -8.45 -8.22 7.90
N GLY A 225 -8.57 -7.45 6.82
CA GLY A 225 -9.71 -6.54 6.63
C GLY A 225 -9.69 -5.29 7.51
N SER A 226 -8.59 -5.04 8.22
CA SER A 226 -8.32 -3.80 8.95
C SER A 226 -7.22 -2.99 8.26
N SER A 227 -7.41 -1.67 8.21
CA SER A 227 -6.45 -0.72 7.64
C SER A 227 -6.07 0.32 8.70
N TYR A 228 -4.78 0.63 8.82
CA TYR A 228 -4.29 1.69 9.69
C TYR A 228 -3.10 2.41 9.09
N LEU A 229 -2.92 3.67 9.47
CA LEU A 229 -1.71 4.41 9.18
C LEU A 229 -0.69 4.18 10.29
N SER A 230 0.47 3.64 9.98
CA SER A 230 1.58 3.55 10.92
C SER A 230 2.49 4.76 10.77
N ILE A 231 2.85 5.36 11.90
CA ILE A 231 3.88 6.40 11.99
C ILE A 231 4.96 5.97 12.97
N ASP A 232 6.21 6.33 12.69
CA ASP A 232 7.34 5.87 13.49
C ASP A 232 7.36 6.55 14.86
N ASN A 233 7.08 7.86 14.89
CA ASN A 233 7.10 8.66 16.10
C ASN A 233 6.27 9.95 15.95
N MET A 234 6.12 10.70 17.03
CA MET A 234 5.28 11.91 17.09
C MET A 234 5.80 13.09 16.25
N LYS A 235 7.07 13.10 15.80
CA LYS A 235 7.59 14.18 14.93
C LYS A 235 6.90 14.22 13.57
N ASP A 236 6.27 13.12 13.17
CA ASP A 236 5.48 13.04 11.95
C ASP A 236 4.07 13.64 12.09
N ILE A 237 3.71 14.15 13.27
CA ILE A 237 2.46 14.86 13.53
C ILE A 237 2.73 16.35 13.64
N LYS A 238 1.99 17.15 12.88
CA LYS A 238 2.03 18.61 12.93
C LYS A 238 0.64 19.19 13.17
N LYS A 239 0.49 19.97 14.24
CA LYS A 239 -0.74 20.75 14.47
C LYS A 239 -0.90 21.81 13.39
N LEU A 240 -2.10 21.92 12.83
CA LEU A 240 -2.48 22.93 11.86
C LEU A 240 -3.53 23.87 12.46
N LYS A 241 -3.73 25.03 11.83
CA LYS A 241 -4.87 25.91 12.14
C LYS A 241 -6.16 25.26 11.63
N GLY A 242 -7.11 25.04 12.52
CA GLY A 242 -8.43 24.51 12.19
C GLY A 242 -8.98 23.65 13.31
N TYR A 243 -10.31 23.64 13.44
CA TYR A 243 -11.01 22.85 14.44
C TYR A 243 -12.32 22.30 13.86
N MET A 244 -12.61 21.04 14.15
CA MET A 244 -13.89 20.40 13.84
C MET A 244 -14.63 20.15 15.15
N SER A 245 -15.86 20.66 15.23
CA SER A 245 -16.70 20.47 16.41
C SER A 245 -17.20 19.03 16.55
N ILE A 246 -17.75 18.69 17.71
CA ILE A 246 -18.15 17.32 18.05
C ILE A 246 -19.21 16.77 17.06
N ALA A 247 -20.20 17.56 16.67
CA ALA A 247 -21.26 17.11 15.77
C ALA A 247 -20.75 16.59 14.40
N PRO A 248 -19.91 17.32 13.65
CA PRO A 248 -19.29 16.79 12.44
C PRO A 248 -18.28 15.67 12.71
N LEU A 249 -17.52 15.71 13.80
CA LEU A 249 -16.63 14.60 14.18
C LEU A 249 -17.41 13.29 14.35
N LEU A 250 -18.64 13.31 14.86
CA LEU A 250 -19.47 12.12 15.03
C LEU A 250 -19.88 11.49 13.69
N LYS A 251 -19.97 12.27 12.60
CA LYS A 251 -20.39 11.78 11.28
C LYS A 251 -19.29 11.02 10.53
N GLY A 252 -18.02 11.29 10.85
CA GLY A 252 -16.88 10.62 10.23
C GLY A 252 -16.71 9.18 10.72
N VAL A 253 -17.56 8.24 10.29
CA VAL A 253 -17.59 6.84 10.78
C VAL A 253 -17.25 5.82 9.70
N GLN A 254 -17.25 6.21 8.42
CA GLN A 254 -16.89 5.31 7.34
C GLN A 254 -15.42 4.91 7.49
N ARG A 255 -15.19 3.64 7.82
CA ARG A 255 -13.84 3.09 7.95
C ARG A 255 -13.23 2.88 6.58
N LEU A 256 -11.94 3.23 6.49
CA LEU A 256 -11.01 2.78 5.46
C LEU A 256 -10.36 1.47 5.92
#